data_AF-A0A7C4PIX0-F1
#
_entry.id   AF-A0A7C4PIX0-F1
#
_cell.length_a   1.000
_cell.length_b   1.000
_cell.length_c   1.000
_cell.angle_alpha   90.00
_cell.angle_beta   90.00
_cell.angle_gamma   90.00
#
_symmetry.space_group_name_H-M   'P 1'
#
loop_
_entity.id
_entity.type
_entity.pdbx_description
1 polymer ?
#
loop_
_entity_poly.entity_id
_entity_poly.type
_entity_poly.pdbx_seq_one_letter_code
_entity_poly.pdbx_strand_id
1 'polypeptide(L)'
;MASSILKLKKFLSLERERHFDNRAVVGGLDKVIPIWQKEALSDGLDEEIVASIVLQLQRYSSMDVSSRDEAIKAIFNALDAPEGPKPVDVAETAPKEESTPTPQPKAPHRLSINLSAPVTVIPGVSKQKAAILARLGLNTLEDVLYYFPRRYDDYSRMKPINRLTYGEEVTVLGTIVAVQTRPIRGGKSQLTEAVLSDGTGTLRLSWFNQPWREKTLHQGDQVTVSGKLDMYLGRLVMNMPEVEELEKEHLHTSGIIPVYSLTSSISQKQLRSIIHEAVRFCAPRMEDYLPESIRLNLKLMDLGVALYQVHFPDSQDTLDQARWRLAFDEIFLLQLGVLRQKYTWKKVEARRFDTPSLWLEEQINRLPFPLTSAQRRALEEIARDLQSGRPMDRLLQGDVGSGKTVVAALGM
;
A
#
# COMPACT_ATOMS: atom_id res chain seq x y z
N MET A 1 -1.01 -17.07 21.34
CA MET A 1 -2.22 -16.45 21.94
C MET A 1 -3.42 -16.87 21.12
N ALA A 2 -4.45 -17.39 21.77
CA ALA A 2 -5.72 -17.78 21.13
C ALA A 2 -6.33 -16.61 20.33
N SER A 3 -6.92 -16.91 19.17
CA SER A 3 -7.50 -15.92 18.25
C SER A 3 -8.66 -15.15 18.90
N SER A 4 -9.44 -15.87 19.72
CA SER A 4 -10.54 -15.33 20.52
C SER A 4 -10.09 -14.25 21.53
N ILE A 5 -8.95 -14.41 22.19
CA ILE A 5 -8.42 -13.43 23.16
C ILE A 5 -8.03 -12.14 22.45
N LEU A 6 -7.33 -12.25 21.31
CA LEU A 6 -6.90 -11.08 20.53
C LEU A 6 -8.09 -10.28 20.00
N LYS A 7 -9.15 -10.96 19.55
CA LYS A 7 -10.38 -10.31 19.13
C LYS A 7 -11.06 -9.55 20.28
N LEU A 8 -11.22 -10.17 21.45
CA LEU A 8 -11.86 -9.50 22.58
C LEU A 8 -11.03 -8.29 23.07
N LYS A 9 -9.71 -8.43 23.18
CA LYS A 9 -8.83 -7.32 23.54
C LYS A 9 -8.94 -6.14 22.59
N LYS A 10 -9.11 -6.39 21.28
CA LYS A 10 -9.32 -5.34 20.27
C LYS A 10 -10.63 -4.58 20.49
N PHE A 11 -11.72 -5.26 20.85
CA PHE A 11 -12.98 -4.59 21.17
C PHE A 11 -12.88 -3.76 22.46
N LEU A 12 -12.22 -4.29 23.49
CA LEU A 12 -12.01 -3.58 24.76
C LEU A 12 -11.06 -2.39 24.63
N SER A 13 -10.03 -2.47 23.79
CA SER A 13 -9.14 -1.33 23.52
C SER A 13 -9.85 -0.22 22.76
N LEU A 14 -10.68 -0.57 21.77
CA LEU A 14 -11.51 0.38 21.03
C LEU A 14 -12.49 1.11 21.97
N GLU A 15 -13.02 0.39 22.96
CA GLU A 15 -13.92 0.95 23.96
C GLU A 15 -13.22 1.93 24.92
N ARG A 16 -11.96 1.66 25.30
CA ARG A 16 -11.11 2.60 26.07
C ARG A 16 -10.81 3.87 25.29
N GLU A 17 -10.52 3.76 24.01
CA GLU A 17 -10.29 4.91 23.12
C GLU A 17 -11.54 5.77 22.96
N ARG A 18 -12.73 5.17 23.12
CA ARG A 18 -14.03 5.84 22.99
C ARG A 18 -14.65 6.27 24.32
N HIS A 19 -13.85 6.32 25.39
CA HIS A 19 -14.30 6.73 26.72
C HIS A 19 -15.49 5.92 27.27
N PHE A 20 -15.53 4.61 26.99
CA PHE A 20 -16.48 3.66 27.58
C PHE A 20 -17.96 3.92 27.23
N ASP A 21 -18.23 4.33 25.99
CA ASP A 21 -19.55 4.71 25.45
C ASP A 21 -20.50 3.53 25.10
N ASN A 22 -20.06 2.29 25.31
CA ASN A 22 -20.67 1.01 24.91
C ASN A 22 -21.05 0.94 23.43
N ARG A 23 -20.21 1.52 22.55
CA ARG A 23 -20.44 1.54 21.10
C ARG A 23 -19.25 1.03 20.30
N ALA A 24 -18.27 0.38 20.94
CA ALA A 24 -17.20 -0.32 20.23
C ALA A 24 -17.73 -1.42 19.28
N VAL A 25 -18.91 -1.98 19.57
CA VAL A 25 -19.60 -2.95 18.70
C VAL A 25 -21.03 -2.48 18.45
N VAL A 26 -21.52 -2.72 17.23
CA VAL A 26 -22.87 -2.34 16.81
C VAL A 26 -23.88 -3.05 17.72
N GLY A 27 -24.56 -2.27 18.56
CA GLY A 27 -25.55 -2.77 19.51
C GLY A 27 -25.03 -3.11 20.92
N GLY A 28 -23.79 -2.76 21.26
CA GLY A 28 -23.19 -2.95 22.59
C GLY A 28 -22.24 -4.16 22.67
N LEU A 29 -21.30 -4.13 23.63
CA LEU A 29 -20.33 -5.20 23.86
C LEU A 29 -20.97 -6.54 24.23
N ASP A 30 -22.17 -6.49 24.80
CA ASP A 30 -23.04 -7.61 25.13
C ASP A 30 -23.45 -8.46 23.90
N LYS A 31 -23.40 -7.88 22.68
CA LYS A 31 -23.66 -8.63 21.43
C LYS A 31 -22.51 -9.51 20.98
N VAL A 32 -21.31 -9.29 21.50
CA VAL A 32 -20.11 -10.08 21.17
C VAL A 32 -20.10 -11.43 21.88
N ILE A 33 -20.75 -11.50 23.05
CA ILE A 33 -20.77 -12.63 23.98
C ILE A 33 -21.06 -13.99 23.31
N PRO A 34 -22.17 -14.20 22.56
CA PRO A 34 -22.53 -15.53 22.06
C PRO A 34 -21.55 -16.06 20.99
N ILE A 35 -20.89 -15.16 20.25
CA ILE A 35 -19.91 -15.53 19.23
C ILE A 35 -18.57 -15.80 19.91
N TRP A 36 -18.15 -14.90 20.80
CA TRP A 36 -16.87 -15.00 21.48
C TRP A 36 -16.80 -16.20 22.43
N GLN A 37 -17.87 -16.51 23.16
CA GLN A 37 -17.91 -17.67 24.07
C GLN A 37 -17.65 -18.99 23.33
N LYS A 38 -18.25 -19.17 22.13
CA LYS A 38 -18.03 -20.36 21.30
C LYS A 38 -16.60 -20.43 20.77
N GLU A 39 -16.06 -19.30 20.33
CA GLU A 39 -14.67 -19.21 19.86
C GLU A 39 -13.67 -19.46 21.01
N ALA A 40 -13.93 -18.94 22.21
CA ALA A 40 -13.06 -19.08 23.38
C ALA A 40 -12.99 -20.54 23.88
N LEU A 41 -14.12 -21.24 23.93
CA LEU A 41 -14.16 -22.67 24.29
C LEU A 41 -13.47 -23.53 23.23
N SER A 42 -13.64 -23.20 21.94
CA SER A 42 -12.94 -23.88 20.84
C SER A 42 -11.43 -23.64 20.85
N ASP A 43 -10.99 -22.50 21.37
CA ASP A 43 -9.58 -22.14 21.52
C ASP A 43 -8.95 -22.70 22.81
N GLY A 44 -9.72 -23.43 23.63
CA GLY A 44 -9.24 -24.12 24.83
C GLY A 44 -9.06 -23.25 26.08
N LEU A 45 -9.80 -22.14 26.20
CA LEU A 45 -9.84 -21.34 27.43
C LEU A 45 -10.62 -22.04 28.54
N ASP A 46 -10.19 -21.83 29.80
CA ASP A 46 -10.86 -22.34 30.99
C ASP A 46 -12.30 -21.83 31.10
N GLU A 47 -13.25 -22.75 31.33
CA GLU A 47 -14.68 -22.46 31.40
C GLU A 47 -15.01 -21.45 32.52
N GLU A 48 -14.27 -21.47 33.64
CA GLU A 48 -14.46 -20.52 34.73
C GLU A 48 -14.08 -19.09 34.32
N ILE A 49 -12.98 -18.94 33.58
CA ILE A 49 -12.52 -17.63 33.08
C ILE A 49 -13.52 -17.10 32.05
N VAL A 50 -13.95 -17.95 31.11
CA VAL A 50 -14.95 -17.57 30.11
C VAL A 50 -16.26 -17.15 30.77
N ALA A 51 -16.75 -17.89 31.77
CA ALA A 51 -17.99 -17.55 32.49
C ALA A 51 -17.87 -16.21 33.24
N SER A 52 -16.72 -15.94 33.87
CA SER A 52 -16.48 -14.68 34.59
C SER A 52 -16.49 -13.45 33.66
N ILE A 53 -15.85 -13.58 32.48
CA ILE A 53 -15.76 -12.51 31.48
C ILE A 53 -17.13 -12.25 30.86
N VAL A 54 -17.89 -13.31 30.56
CA VAL A 54 -19.26 -13.19 30.05
C VAL A 54 -20.15 -12.43 31.05
N LEU A 55 -20.07 -12.76 32.34
CA LEU A 55 -20.85 -12.07 33.37
C LEU A 55 -20.51 -10.57 33.47
N GLN A 56 -19.22 -10.22 33.37
CA GLN A 56 -18.77 -8.82 33.39
C GLN A 56 -19.23 -8.06 32.14
N LEU A 57 -19.16 -8.68 30.95
CA LEU A 57 -19.64 -8.08 29.70
C LEU A 57 -21.17 -7.91 29.68
N GLN A 58 -21.93 -8.81 30.29
CA GLN A 58 -23.40 -8.66 30.42
C GLN A 58 -23.79 -7.48 31.32
N ARG A 59 -23.04 -7.26 32.40
CA ARG A 59 -23.29 -6.16 33.34
C ARG A 59 -22.81 -4.81 32.79
N TYR A 60 -21.85 -4.82 31.88
CA TYR A 60 -21.21 -3.63 31.30
C TYR A 60 -22.20 -2.60 30.74
N SER A 61 -23.25 -3.04 30.06
CA SER A 61 -24.27 -2.15 29.48
C SER A 61 -25.06 -1.36 30.53
N SER A 62 -25.19 -1.89 31.75
CA SER A 62 -25.93 -1.29 32.86
C SER A 62 -25.09 -0.44 33.84
N MET A 63 -23.76 -0.39 33.66
CA MET A 63 -22.84 0.29 34.56
C MET A 63 -22.54 1.74 34.12
N ASP A 64 -22.13 2.58 35.08
CA ASP A 64 -21.63 3.94 34.87
C ASP A 64 -20.18 3.96 34.34
N VAL A 65 -19.75 5.09 33.78
CA VAL A 65 -18.47 5.23 33.05
C VAL A 65 -17.25 4.90 33.92
N SER A 66 -17.26 5.27 35.21
CA SER A 66 -16.21 4.93 36.17
C SER A 66 -16.11 3.42 36.38
N SER A 67 -17.24 2.77 36.63
CA SER A 67 -17.28 1.32 36.85
C SER A 67 -16.99 0.52 35.58
N ARG A 68 -17.23 1.09 34.39
CA ARG A 68 -16.86 0.49 33.10
C ARG A 68 -15.36 0.44 32.88
N ASP A 69 -14.62 1.48 33.26
CA ASP A 69 -13.15 1.48 33.18
C ASP A 69 -12.55 0.39 34.10
N GLU A 70 -13.08 0.26 35.32
CA GLU A 70 -12.68 -0.81 36.24
C GLU A 70 -13.02 -2.21 35.70
N ALA A 71 -14.20 -2.39 35.12
CA ALA A 71 -14.61 -3.65 34.51
C ALA A 71 -13.70 -4.03 33.33
N ILE A 72 -13.35 -3.10 32.44
CA ILE A 72 -12.43 -3.38 31.34
C ILE A 72 -11.03 -3.73 31.84
N LYS A 73 -10.52 -3.02 32.85
CA LYS A 73 -9.24 -3.35 33.48
C LYS A 73 -9.26 -4.75 34.12
N ALA A 74 -10.35 -5.14 34.77
CA ALA A 74 -10.52 -6.47 35.33
C ALA A 74 -10.54 -7.55 34.25
N ILE A 75 -11.24 -7.32 33.12
CA ILE A 75 -11.26 -8.26 31.99
C ILE A 75 -9.87 -8.39 31.34
N PHE A 76 -9.14 -7.29 31.16
CA PHE A 76 -7.76 -7.35 30.66
C PHE A 76 -6.86 -8.16 31.60
N ASN A 77 -6.95 -7.94 32.91
CA ASN A 77 -6.18 -8.71 33.90
C ASN A 77 -6.56 -10.20 33.90
N ALA A 78 -7.85 -10.54 33.77
CA ALA A 78 -8.30 -11.94 33.70
C ALA A 78 -7.83 -12.65 32.41
N LEU A 79 -7.68 -11.91 31.30
CA LEU A 79 -7.18 -12.42 30.02
C LEU A 79 -5.65 -12.48 29.94
N ASP A 80 -4.95 -11.73 30.80
CA ASP A 80 -3.49 -11.65 30.86
C ASP A 80 -2.86 -12.44 32.00
N ALA A 81 -3.66 -12.95 32.94
CA ALA A 81 -3.16 -13.79 34.02
C ALA A 81 -2.72 -15.18 33.50
N PRO A 82 -1.44 -15.55 33.65
CA PRO A 82 -1.03 -16.95 33.57
C PRO A 82 -1.40 -17.61 34.90
N GLU A 83 -2.30 -18.59 34.87
CA GLU A 83 -2.66 -19.49 35.99
C GLU A 83 -2.77 -18.82 37.38
N GLY A 84 -4.01 -18.61 37.83
CA GLY A 84 -4.31 -17.78 39.00
C GLY A 84 -3.68 -18.24 40.32
N PRO A 85 -3.65 -17.36 41.35
CA PRO A 85 -3.47 -17.81 42.71
C PRO A 85 -4.75 -17.62 43.55
N LYS A 86 -5.10 -18.66 44.30
CA LYS A 86 -5.88 -18.61 45.55
C LYS A 86 -5.14 -17.73 46.60
N PRO A 87 -5.82 -17.31 47.68
CA PRO A 87 -5.76 -15.95 48.23
C PRO A 87 -4.45 -15.60 48.94
N VAL A 88 -4.15 -14.30 48.93
CA VAL A 88 -3.02 -13.65 49.61
C VAL A 88 -3.32 -13.54 51.12
N ASP A 89 -2.46 -14.17 51.93
CA ASP A 89 -2.23 -13.78 53.31
C ASP A 89 -1.12 -12.72 53.39
N VAL A 90 -1.26 -11.88 54.41
CA VAL A 90 -0.59 -10.61 54.71
C VAL A 90 0.89 -10.78 55.08
N ALA A 91 1.69 -9.72 54.79
CA ALA A 91 2.93 -9.24 55.46
C ALA A 91 4.12 -9.14 54.50
N GLU A 92 5.11 -8.23 54.58
CA GLU A 92 5.38 -6.97 55.30
C GLU A 92 6.80 -6.53 54.82
N THR A 93 7.08 -5.22 54.77
CA THR A 93 8.41 -4.54 54.80
C THR A 93 9.47 -4.66 53.66
N ALA A 94 9.67 -3.53 52.94
CA ALA A 94 10.89 -2.68 52.75
C ALA A 94 12.34 -3.25 52.84
N PRO A 95 13.41 -2.53 52.37
CA PRO A 95 13.55 -1.52 51.28
C PRO A 95 14.86 -1.64 50.40
N LYS A 96 14.89 -0.84 49.31
CA LYS A 96 16.05 -0.24 48.57
C LYS A 96 17.11 -1.13 47.90
N GLU A 97 17.32 -0.92 46.60
CA GLU A 97 18.64 -0.55 46.04
C GLU A 97 18.54 -0.04 44.58
N GLU A 98 19.32 0.99 44.28
CA GLU A 98 19.46 1.63 42.96
C GLU A 98 20.21 0.71 41.98
N SER A 99 19.70 0.54 40.76
CA SER A 99 20.53 0.16 39.60
C SER A 99 19.91 0.66 38.29
N THR A 100 20.72 1.47 37.59
CA THR A 100 20.86 1.67 36.12
C THR A 100 19.61 1.71 35.21
N PRO A 101 19.58 2.64 34.22
CA PRO A 101 18.46 2.74 33.28
C PRO A 101 18.38 1.49 32.40
N THR A 102 17.32 0.71 32.57
CA THR A 102 17.01 -0.43 31.72
C THR A 102 16.55 0.08 30.34
N PRO A 103 17.07 -0.46 29.22
CA PRO A 103 16.64 -0.07 27.88
C PRO A 103 15.18 -0.44 27.65
N GLN A 104 14.43 0.48 27.06
CA GLN A 104 13.04 0.27 26.63
C GLN A 104 12.92 -1.02 25.80
N PRO A 105 11.81 -1.76 25.91
CA PRO A 105 11.60 -2.98 25.15
C PRO A 105 11.54 -2.64 23.66
N LYS A 106 12.52 -3.13 22.90
CA LYS A 106 12.50 -3.10 21.44
C LYS A 106 11.25 -3.84 20.95
N ALA A 107 10.45 -3.16 20.13
CA ALA A 107 9.41 -3.77 19.32
C ALA A 107 9.97 -5.02 18.60
N PRO A 108 9.14 -6.05 18.35
CA PRO A 108 9.61 -7.28 17.71
C PRO A 108 10.35 -6.93 16.41
N HIS A 109 11.63 -7.30 16.33
CA HIS A 109 12.46 -7.14 15.15
C HIS A 109 11.75 -7.79 13.96
N ARG A 110 11.07 -6.99 13.13
CA ARG A 110 10.77 -7.41 11.76
C ARG A 110 12.12 -7.61 11.09
N LEU A 111 12.32 -8.77 10.46
CA LEU A 111 13.57 -9.09 9.78
C LEU A 111 13.79 -8.06 8.66
N SER A 112 14.68 -7.10 8.88
CA SER A 112 15.08 -6.11 7.88
C SER A 112 15.73 -6.84 6.69
N ILE A 113 15.09 -6.81 5.54
CA ILE A 113 15.62 -7.42 4.33
C ILE A 113 16.80 -6.58 3.80
N ASN A 114 17.90 -7.23 3.42
CA ASN A 114 18.98 -6.54 2.73
C ASN A 114 18.58 -6.33 1.26
N LEU A 115 18.22 -5.10 0.90
CA LEU A 115 17.75 -4.75 -0.45
C LEU A 115 18.84 -4.90 -1.52
N SER A 116 20.11 -4.82 -1.14
CA SER A 116 21.25 -5.05 -2.03
C SER A 116 21.55 -6.53 -2.27
N ALA A 117 20.80 -7.45 -1.66
CA ALA A 117 20.94 -8.88 -1.92
C ALA A 117 20.57 -9.22 -3.37
N PRO A 118 21.19 -10.25 -3.97
CA PRO A 118 20.85 -10.67 -5.32
C PRO A 118 19.44 -11.28 -5.38
N VAL A 119 18.77 -11.09 -6.51
CA VAL A 119 17.40 -11.61 -6.78
C VAL A 119 17.26 -13.13 -6.62
N THR A 120 18.36 -13.88 -6.65
CA THR A 120 18.40 -15.33 -6.42
C THR A 120 18.04 -15.76 -5.00
N VAL A 121 17.99 -14.82 -4.04
CA VAL A 121 17.59 -15.10 -2.65
C VAL A 121 16.08 -15.34 -2.54
N ILE A 122 15.30 -14.88 -3.52
CA ILE A 122 13.84 -15.02 -3.50
C ILE A 122 13.46 -16.49 -3.77
N PRO A 123 12.69 -17.13 -2.87
CA PRO A 123 12.12 -18.45 -3.12
C PRO A 123 11.20 -18.41 -4.36
N GLY A 124 11.54 -19.18 -5.40
CA GLY A 124 10.79 -19.20 -6.67
C GLY A 124 11.56 -18.59 -7.86
N VAL A 125 12.58 -17.76 -7.61
CA VAL A 125 13.44 -17.19 -8.63
C VAL A 125 14.62 -18.13 -8.90
N SER A 126 14.50 -18.95 -9.95
CA SER A 126 15.59 -19.82 -10.41
C SER A 126 16.76 -19.03 -11.01
N LYS A 127 17.93 -19.65 -11.13
CA LYS A 127 19.11 -19.04 -11.81
C LYS A 127 18.78 -18.55 -13.23
N GLN A 128 17.83 -19.20 -13.92
CA GLN A 128 17.36 -18.78 -15.23
C GLN A 128 16.52 -17.49 -15.15
N LYS A 129 15.58 -17.39 -14.21
CA LYS A 129 14.79 -16.17 -13.96
C LYS A 129 15.71 -15.01 -13.54
N ALA A 130 16.73 -15.26 -12.72
CA ALA A 130 17.72 -14.25 -12.34
C ALA A 130 18.55 -13.75 -13.53
N ALA A 131 18.97 -14.64 -14.44
CA ALA A 131 19.69 -14.25 -15.66
C ALA A 131 18.83 -13.40 -16.60
N ILE A 132 17.52 -13.65 -16.62
CA ILE A 132 16.54 -12.85 -17.37
C ILE A 132 16.46 -11.43 -16.79
N LEU A 133 16.35 -11.30 -15.47
CA LEU A 133 16.34 -10.00 -14.77
C LEU A 133 17.65 -9.22 -14.96
N ALA A 134 18.80 -9.90 -14.91
CA ALA A 134 20.10 -9.26 -15.12
C ALA A 134 20.21 -8.60 -16.51
N ARG A 135 19.55 -9.13 -17.55
CA ARG A 135 19.49 -8.48 -18.88
C ARG A 135 18.70 -7.17 -18.89
N LEU A 136 17.80 -6.98 -17.93
CA LEU A 136 17.08 -5.71 -17.69
C LEU A 136 17.86 -4.76 -16.79
N GLY A 137 19.06 -5.14 -16.35
CA GLY A 137 19.83 -4.41 -15.33
C GLY A 137 19.33 -4.62 -13.90
N LEU A 138 18.41 -5.57 -13.70
CA LEU A 138 17.79 -5.84 -12.40
C LEU A 138 18.58 -6.95 -11.69
N ASN A 139 19.53 -6.57 -10.85
CA ASN A 139 20.44 -7.53 -10.19
C ASN A 139 20.09 -7.73 -8.72
N THR A 140 19.56 -6.69 -8.08
CA THR A 140 19.25 -6.65 -6.64
C THR A 140 17.76 -6.69 -6.37
N LEU A 141 17.38 -6.96 -5.12
CA LEU A 141 15.99 -6.88 -4.68
C LEU A 141 15.45 -5.45 -4.81
N GLU A 142 16.29 -4.46 -4.53
CA GLU A 142 15.97 -3.03 -4.72
C GLU A 142 15.60 -2.75 -6.18
N ASP A 143 16.44 -3.19 -7.12
CA ASP A 143 16.19 -2.94 -8.54
C ASP A 143 14.83 -3.47 -8.97
N VAL A 144 14.46 -4.68 -8.55
CA VAL A 144 13.17 -5.31 -8.91
C VAL A 144 12.00 -4.60 -8.24
N LEU A 145 12.13 -4.21 -6.98
CA LEU A 145 11.08 -3.51 -6.21
C LEU A 145 10.79 -2.10 -6.74
N TYR A 146 11.81 -1.41 -7.26
CA TYR A 146 11.66 -0.08 -7.83
C TYR A 146 11.52 -0.10 -9.35
N TYR A 147 11.36 -1.28 -9.96
CA TYR A 147 11.10 -1.45 -11.38
C TYR A 147 9.61 -1.27 -11.71
N PHE A 148 9.12 -0.03 -11.66
CA PHE A 148 7.69 0.25 -11.73
C PHE A 148 7.06 -0.02 -13.12
N PRO A 149 5.76 -0.38 -13.17
CA PRO A 149 5.00 -0.46 -14.42
C PRO A 149 4.97 0.89 -15.15
N ARG A 150 5.02 0.87 -16.49
CA ARG A 150 4.86 2.08 -17.33
C ARG A 150 3.40 2.51 -17.46
N ARG A 151 2.48 1.55 -17.45
CA ARG A 151 1.03 1.78 -17.52
C ARG A 151 0.28 0.63 -16.84
N TYR A 152 -1.02 0.81 -16.66
CA TYR A 152 -1.94 -0.19 -16.16
C TYR A 152 -3.08 -0.34 -17.14
N ASP A 153 -3.41 -1.57 -17.49
CA ASP A 153 -4.57 -1.90 -18.32
C ASP A 153 -5.75 -2.23 -17.38
N ASP A 154 -6.82 -1.44 -17.42
CA ASP A 154 -7.96 -1.52 -16.49
C ASP A 154 -9.13 -2.33 -17.07
N TYR A 155 -9.29 -3.55 -16.58
CA TYR A 155 -10.40 -4.46 -16.85
C TYR A 155 -11.46 -4.47 -15.72
N SER A 156 -11.30 -3.66 -14.67
CA SER A 156 -12.21 -3.61 -13.50
C SER A 156 -13.60 -3.05 -13.84
N ARG A 157 -13.72 -2.33 -14.96
CA ARG A 157 -14.99 -1.74 -15.45
C ARG A 157 -15.86 -2.72 -16.22
N MET A 158 -15.42 -3.95 -16.44
CA MET A 158 -16.28 -4.97 -17.05
C MET A 158 -17.48 -5.27 -16.15
N LYS A 159 -18.68 -5.38 -16.74
CA LYS A 159 -19.89 -5.74 -15.99
C LYS A 159 -19.78 -7.21 -15.53
N PRO A 160 -20.06 -7.53 -14.25
CA PRO A 160 -20.14 -8.93 -13.81
C PRO A 160 -21.31 -9.64 -14.50
N ILE A 161 -21.22 -10.97 -14.65
CA ILE A 161 -22.17 -11.80 -15.39
C ILE A 161 -23.60 -11.61 -14.88
N ASN A 162 -23.79 -11.46 -13.57
CA ASN A 162 -25.12 -11.28 -12.96
C ASN A 162 -25.78 -9.91 -13.25
N ARG A 163 -25.05 -8.94 -13.80
CA ARG A 163 -25.54 -7.60 -14.20
C ARG A 163 -25.60 -7.42 -15.70
N LEU A 164 -25.31 -8.47 -16.47
CA LEU A 164 -25.42 -8.46 -17.91
C LEU A 164 -26.88 -8.47 -18.35
N THR A 165 -27.19 -7.71 -19.40
CA THR A 165 -28.54 -7.64 -19.97
C THR A 165 -28.56 -8.17 -21.39
N TYR A 166 -29.67 -8.82 -21.74
CA TYR A 166 -29.93 -9.32 -23.09
C TYR A 166 -29.75 -8.21 -24.15
N GLY A 167 -29.14 -8.56 -25.28
CA GLY A 167 -29.02 -7.69 -26.46
C GLY A 167 -27.79 -6.77 -26.48
N GLU A 168 -27.04 -6.66 -25.38
CA GLU A 168 -25.80 -5.88 -25.33
C GLU A 168 -24.62 -6.66 -25.95
N GLU A 169 -23.68 -5.93 -26.55
CA GLU A 169 -22.37 -6.46 -26.95
C GLU A 169 -21.36 -6.08 -25.87
N VAL A 170 -20.75 -7.09 -25.25
CA VAL A 170 -19.92 -6.91 -24.05
C VAL A 170 -18.69 -7.80 -24.09
N THR A 171 -17.68 -7.38 -23.34
CA THR A 171 -16.50 -8.18 -23.02
C THR A 171 -16.58 -8.61 -21.56
N VAL A 172 -16.42 -9.91 -21.30
CA VAL A 172 -16.56 -10.53 -19.99
C VAL A 172 -15.30 -11.33 -19.66
N LEU A 173 -14.77 -11.09 -18.47
CA LEU A 173 -13.70 -11.86 -17.86
C LEU A 173 -14.30 -13.01 -17.03
N GLY A 174 -13.82 -14.24 -17.22
CA GLY A 174 -14.22 -15.34 -16.35
C GLY A 174 -13.39 -16.60 -16.51
N THR A 175 -13.72 -17.62 -15.73
CA THR A 175 -13.08 -18.94 -15.74
C THR A 175 -13.99 -19.96 -16.41
N ILE A 176 -13.43 -20.79 -17.29
CA ILE A 176 -14.13 -21.90 -17.93
C ILE A 176 -14.40 -23.01 -16.89
N VAL A 177 -15.68 -23.29 -16.65
CA VAL A 177 -16.14 -24.31 -15.68
C VAL A 177 -16.33 -25.67 -16.35
N ALA A 178 -16.77 -25.68 -17.61
CA ALA A 178 -17.01 -26.89 -18.38
C ALA A 178 -16.93 -26.59 -19.88
N VAL A 179 -16.49 -27.56 -20.66
CA VAL A 179 -16.50 -27.53 -22.13
C VAL A 179 -17.01 -28.88 -22.62
N GLN A 180 -17.91 -28.87 -23.60
CA GLN A 180 -18.46 -30.10 -24.19
C GLN A 180 -18.77 -29.88 -25.67
N THR A 181 -18.39 -30.83 -26.52
CA THR A 181 -18.89 -30.90 -27.90
C THR A 181 -19.97 -31.97 -28.03
N ARG A 182 -21.08 -31.65 -28.72
CA ARG A 182 -22.12 -32.62 -29.06
C ARG A 182 -22.57 -32.52 -30.52
N PRO A 183 -22.92 -33.65 -31.16
CA PRO A 183 -23.56 -33.63 -32.47
C PRO A 183 -25.00 -33.11 -32.36
N ILE A 184 -25.40 -32.28 -33.32
CA ILE A 184 -26.76 -31.74 -33.46
C ILE A 184 -27.31 -32.02 -34.87
N ARG A 185 -28.61 -31.80 -35.09
CA ARG A 185 -29.30 -32.03 -36.38
C ARG A 185 -29.05 -33.45 -36.93
N GLY A 186 -29.14 -34.46 -36.06
CA GLY A 186 -28.92 -35.86 -36.45
C GLY A 186 -27.49 -36.18 -36.90
N GLY A 187 -26.48 -35.46 -36.37
CA GLY A 187 -25.07 -35.69 -36.68
C GLY A 187 -24.51 -34.85 -37.84
N LYS A 188 -25.35 -34.06 -38.52
CA LYS A 188 -24.93 -33.21 -39.65
C LYS A 188 -24.18 -31.94 -39.24
N SER A 189 -24.19 -31.57 -37.96
CA SER A 189 -23.46 -30.40 -37.45
C SER A 189 -23.00 -30.66 -36.02
N GLN A 190 -21.97 -29.94 -35.59
CA GLN A 190 -21.44 -30.05 -34.23
C GLN A 190 -21.64 -28.73 -33.49
N LEU A 191 -21.96 -28.83 -32.21
CA LEU A 191 -22.09 -27.69 -31.31
C LEU A 191 -21.13 -27.89 -30.15
N THR A 192 -20.17 -26.98 -30.02
CA THR A 192 -19.28 -26.90 -28.86
C THR A 192 -19.83 -25.84 -27.91
N GLU A 193 -20.12 -26.24 -26.67
CA GLU A 193 -20.62 -25.36 -25.62
C GLU A 193 -19.57 -25.28 -24.50
N ALA A 194 -19.29 -24.06 -24.02
CA ALA A 194 -18.52 -23.85 -22.81
C ALA A 194 -19.33 -23.05 -21.79
N VAL A 195 -19.05 -23.25 -20.51
CA VAL A 195 -19.67 -22.48 -19.41
C VAL A 195 -18.60 -21.60 -18.79
N LEU A 196 -18.78 -20.30 -18.87
CA LEU A 196 -17.95 -19.29 -18.24
C LEU A 196 -18.57 -18.89 -16.90
N SER A 197 -17.76 -18.76 -15.84
CA SER A 197 -18.18 -18.24 -14.54
C SER A 197 -17.21 -17.18 -14.05
N ASP A 198 -17.74 -16.09 -13.53
CA ASP A 198 -16.99 -15.01 -12.88
C ASP A 198 -17.15 -15.04 -11.34
N GLY A 199 -17.79 -16.10 -10.81
CA GLY A 199 -18.14 -16.24 -9.39
C GLY A 199 -19.46 -15.54 -9.00
N THR A 200 -19.98 -14.64 -9.83
CA THR A 200 -21.27 -13.95 -9.60
C THR A 200 -22.41 -14.57 -10.41
N GLY A 201 -22.12 -15.20 -11.55
CA GLY A 201 -23.07 -15.90 -12.40
C GLY A 201 -22.40 -16.81 -13.41
N THR A 202 -23.20 -17.42 -14.27
CA THR A 202 -22.71 -18.30 -15.35
C THR A 202 -23.21 -17.83 -16.70
N LEU A 203 -22.33 -17.78 -17.70
CA LEU A 203 -22.63 -17.44 -19.09
C LEU A 203 -22.29 -18.63 -19.98
N ARG A 204 -23.23 -19.03 -20.85
CA ARG A 204 -22.99 -20.12 -21.80
C ARG A 204 -22.40 -19.56 -23.09
N LEU A 205 -21.35 -20.18 -23.60
CA LEU A 205 -20.70 -19.85 -24.86
C LEU A 205 -20.97 -20.97 -25.86
N SER A 206 -21.33 -20.64 -27.10
CA SER A 206 -21.72 -21.62 -28.12
C SER A 206 -21.01 -21.37 -29.45
N TRP A 207 -20.34 -22.39 -29.99
CA TRP A 207 -19.74 -22.36 -31.33
C TRP A 207 -20.29 -23.48 -32.20
N PHE A 208 -20.80 -23.13 -33.39
CA PHE A 208 -21.24 -24.09 -34.39
C PHE A 208 -20.07 -24.52 -35.28
N ASN A 209 -19.92 -25.83 -35.47
CA ASN A 209 -18.91 -26.46 -36.33
C ASN A 209 -17.45 -26.06 -35.99
N GLN A 210 -17.16 -25.77 -34.72
CA GLN A 210 -15.79 -25.49 -34.23
C GLN A 210 -15.35 -26.47 -33.13
N PRO A 211 -15.26 -27.78 -33.40
CA PRO A 211 -14.91 -28.79 -32.39
C PRO A 211 -13.49 -28.63 -31.82
N TRP A 212 -12.61 -27.91 -32.52
CA TRP A 212 -11.25 -27.62 -32.04
C TRP A 212 -11.23 -26.79 -30.76
N ARG A 213 -12.30 -26.01 -30.48
CA ARG A 213 -12.44 -25.22 -29.24
C ARG A 213 -12.40 -26.09 -27.98
N GLU A 214 -12.84 -27.34 -28.06
CA GLU A 214 -12.77 -28.31 -26.95
C GLU A 214 -11.33 -28.74 -26.64
N LYS A 215 -10.41 -28.62 -27.61
CA LYS A 215 -8.97 -28.89 -27.41
C LYS A 215 -8.19 -27.66 -26.97
N THR A 216 -8.74 -26.47 -27.19
CA THR A 216 -8.09 -25.20 -26.86
C THR A 216 -8.52 -24.71 -25.49
N LEU A 217 -9.82 -24.77 -25.19
CA LEU A 217 -10.39 -24.35 -23.93
C LEU A 217 -10.46 -25.52 -22.95
N HIS A 218 -9.81 -25.37 -21.80
CA HIS A 218 -9.84 -26.36 -20.74
C HIS A 218 -10.55 -25.81 -19.50
N GLN A 219 -11.09 -26.73 -18.69
CA GLN A 219 -11.63 -26.38 -17.39
C GLN A 219 -10.56 -25.70 -16.53
N GLY A 220 -10.90 -24.57 -15.93
CA GLY A 220 -9.99 -23.75 -15.12
C GLY A 220 -9.23 -22.68 -15.90
N ASP A 221 -9.35 -22.61 -17.23
CA ASP A 221 -8.75 -21.54 -18.01
C ASP A 221 -9.50 -20.22 -17.78
N GLN A 222 -8.75 -19.14 -17.51
CA GLN A 222 -9.32 -17.79 -17.51
C GLN A 222 -9.31 -17.23 -18.91
N VAL A 223 -10.40 -16.61 -19.32
CA VAL A 223 -10.55 -16.09 -20.67
C VAL A 223 -11.31 -14.78 -20.66
N THR A 224 -10.96 -13.91 -21.61
CA THR A 224 -11.76 -12.75 -22.00
C THR A 224 -12.65 -13.18 -23.14
N VAL A 225 -13.94 -12.94 -23.01
CA VAL A 225 -14.93 -13.34 -24.02
C VAL A 225 -15.70 -12.12 -24.47
N SER A 226 -15.67 -11.84 -25.76
CA SER A 226 -16.33 -10.70 -26.38
C SER A 226 -17.40 -11.15 -27.35
N GLY A 227 -18.58 -10.52 -27.28
CA GLY A 227 -19.65 -10.77 -28.23
C GLY A 227 -21.01 -10.31 -27.74
N LYS A 228 -22.04 -10.61 -28.55
CA LYS A 228 -23.42 -10.23 -28.28
C LYS A 228 -24.13 -11.22 -27.36
N LEU A 229 -24.75 -10.69 -26.31
CA LEU A 229 -25.56 -11.47 -25.39
C LEU A 229 -26.93 -11.78 -25.97
N ASP A 230 -27.26 -13.06 -25.95
CA ASP A 230 -28.54 -13.65 -26.34
C ASP A 230 -29.15 -14.37 -25.13
N MET A 231 -30.38 -14.86 -25.28
CA MET A 231 -31.07 -15.58 -24.22
C MET A 231 -31.69 -16.87 -24.75
N TYR A 232 -31.34 -17.99 -24.14
CA TYR A 232 -31.86 -19.31 -24.49
C TYR A 232 -32.44 -19.99 -23.24
N LEU A 233 -33.72 -20.31 -23.28
CA LEU A 233 -34.46 -20.92 -22.16
C LEU A 233 -34.26 -20.17 -20.84
N GLY A 234 -34.26 -18.83 -20.88
CA GLY A 234 -34.10 -17.97 -19.71
C GLY A 234 -32.68 -17.86 -19.14
N ARG A 235 -31.67 -18.36 -19.85
CA ARG A 235 -30.24 -18.20 -19.49
C ARG A 235 -29.51 -17.36 -20.52
N LEU A 236 -28.59 -16.52 -20.07
CA LEU A 236 -27.72 -15.75 -20.96
C LEU A 236 -26.77 -16.68 -21.73
N VAL A 237 -26.67 -16.44 -23.03
CA VAL A 237 -25.81 -17.18 -23.94
C VAL A 237 -25.08 -16.19 -24.84
N MET A 238 -23.84 -16.49 -25.20
CA MET A 238 -23.09 -15.75 -26.21
C MET A 238 -22.79 -16.71 -27.38
N ASN A 239 -23.38 -16.42 -28.54
CA ASN A 239 -23.22 -17.24 -29.74
C ASN A 239 -22.02 -16.74 -30.55
N MET A 240 -21.14 -17.67 -30.96
CA MET A 240 -19.92 -17.42 -31.73
C MET A 240 -19.04 -16.29 -31.17
N PRO A 241 -18.75 -16.25 -29.86
CA PRO A 241 -17.95 -15.18 -29.30
C PRO A 241 -16.48 -15.30 -29.68
N GLU A 242 -15.81 -14.15 -29.66
CA GLU A 242 -14.36 -14.07 -29.67
C GLU A 242 -13.85 -14.41 -28.28
N VAL A 243 -12.86 -15.29 -28.21
CA VAL A 243 -12.25 -15.72 -26.95
C VAL A 243 -10.77 -15.47 -27.06
N GLU A 244 -10.27 -14.70 -26.10
CA GLU A 244 -8.85 -14.51 -25.86
C GLU A 244 -8.50 -15.17 -24.53
N GLU A 245 -7.49 -16.04 -24.55
CA GLU A 245 -7.01 -16.66 -23.32
C GLU A 245 -6.31 -15.62 -22.45
N LEU A 246 -6.75 -15.54 -21.19
CA LEU A 246 -6.01 -14.85 -20.15
C LEU A 246 -5.15 -15.87 -19.44
N GLU A 247 -3.85 -15.61 -19.45
CA GLU A 247 -2.92 -16.54 -18.84
C GLU A 247 -3.17 -16.62 -17.33
N LYS A 248 -3.12 -17.86 -16.80
CA LYS A 248 -3.50 -18.30 -15.44
C LYS A 248 -2.92 -17.50 -14.25
N GLU A 249 -2.06 -16.51 -14.46
CA GLU A 249 -1.49 -15.67 -13.39
C GLU A 249 -2.18 -14.30 -13.25
N HIS A 250 -3.24 -14.02 -14.04
CA HIS A 250 -4.09 -12.82 -13.87
C HIS A 250 -5.14 -12.97 -12.76
N LEU A 251 -5.13 -14.12 -12.07
CA LEU A 251 -6.16 -14.59 -11.12
C LEU A 251 -6.37 -13.76 -9.85
N HIS A 252 -5.54 -12.76 -9.54
CA HIS A 252 -5.60 -12.06 -8.24
C HIS A 252 -5.64 -10.53 -8.32
N THR A 253 -5.57 -9.94 -9.51
CA THR A 253 -5.70 -8.48 -9.66
C THR A 253 -7.12 -8.15 -10.03
N SER A 254 -7.63 -7.08 -9.43
CA SER A 254 -8.98 -6.49 -9.51
C SER A 254 -9.44 -6.06 -10.92
N GLY A 255 -8.91 -6.67 -11.97
CA GLY A 255 -9.01 -6.23 -13.35
C GLY A 255 -7.90 -5.25 -13.74
N ILE A 256 -7.13 -4.69 -12.81
CA ILE A 256 -6.05 -3.75 -13.16
C ILE A 256 -4.73 -4.52 -13.35
N ILE A 257 -4.22 -4.52 -14.58
CA ILE A 257 -3.04 -5.30 -14.97
C ILE A 257 -1.83 -4.37 -15.22
N PRO A 258 -0.70 -4.56 -14.51
CA PRO A 258 0.51 -3.76 -14.72
C PRO A 258 1.22 -4.12 -16.04
N VAL A 259 1.73 -3.12 -16.76
CA VAL A 259 2.52 -3.29 -17.98
C VAL A 259 3.91 -2.70 -17.77
N TYR A 260 4.93 -3.57 -17.83
CA TYR A 260 6.32 -3.19 -17.58
C TYR A 260 7.06 -2.84 -18.89
N SER A 261 8.21 -2.16 -18.77
CA SER A 261 9.10 -2.00 -19.92
C SER A 261 9.69 -3.37 -20.28
N LEU A 262 9.75 -3.71 -21.57
CA LEU A 262 10.35 -4.96 -22.04
C LEU A 262 11.65 -4.70 -22.79
N THR A 263 12.56 -5.67 -22.71
CA THR A 263 13.60 -5.90 -23.71
C THR A 263 13.19 -7.06 -24.61
N SER A 264 13.79 -7.15 -25.80
CA SER A 264 13.37 -8.04 -26.91
C SER A 264 13.31 -9.54 -26.60
N SER A 265 13.79 -9.99 -25.43
CA SER A 265 13.86 -11.41 -25.07
C SER A 265 12.89 -11.87 -23.96
N ILE A 266 11.99 -11.02 -23.46
CA ILE A 266 11.18 -11.32 -22.26
C ILE A 266 9.71 -10.98 -22.52
N SER A 267 8.80 -11.88 -22.16
CA SER A 267 7.37 -11.61 -22.23
C SER A 267 6.88 -10.85 -20.98
N GLN A 268 5.80 -10.06 -21.12
CA GLN A 268 5.13 -9.42 -19.97
C GLN A 268 4.74 -10.43 -18.89
N LYS A 269 4.35 -11.64 -19.29
CA LYS A 269 3.98 -12.73 -18.38
C LYS A 269 5.14 -13.12 -17.48
N GLN A 270 6.26 -13.49 -18.08
CA GLN A 270 7.44 -13.95 -17.36
C GLN A 270 7.92 -12.86 -16.40
N LEU A 271 7.96 -11.61 -16.85
CA LEU A 271 8.38 -10.49 -16.02
C LEU A 271 7.42 -10.24 -14.85
N ARG A 272 6.09 -10.24 -15.10
CA ARG A 272 5.08 -10.09 -14.04
C ARG A 272 5.16 -11.18 -12.98
N SER A 273 5.29 -12.45 -13.39
CA SER A 273 5.39 -13.58 -12.47
C SER A 273 6.62 -13.43 -11.54
N ILE A 274 7.77 -13.06 -12.12
CA ILE A 274 9.00 -12.85 -11.35
C ILE A 274 8.86 -11.65 -10.39
N ILE A 275 8.33 -10.52 -10.86
CA ILE A 275 8.12 -9.33 -10.02
C ILE A 275 7.10 -9.63 -8.91
N HIS A 276 6.05 -10.38 -9.20
CA HIS A 276 5.06 -10.79 -8.20
C HIS A 276 5.68 -11.61 -7.08
N GLU A 277 6.49 -12.62 -7.41
CA GLU A 277 7.24 -13.41 -6.42
C GLU A 277 8.16 -12.52 -5.57
N ALA A 278 8.89 -11.60 -6.21
CA ALA A 278 9.81 -10.68 -5.56
C ALA A 278 9.09 -9.71 -4.60
N VAL A 279 8.05 -9.03 -5.09
CA VAL A 279 7.26 -8.05 -4.34
C VAL A 279 6.54 -8.72 -3.18
N ARG A 280 5.90 -9.88 -3.40
CA ARG A 280 5.24 -10.65 -2.32
C ARG A 280 6.23 -11.06 -1.23
N PHE A 281 7.46 -11.38 -1.59
CA PHE A 281 8.49 -11.74 -0.62
C PHE A 281 9.05 -10.52 0.12
N CYS A 282 9.33 -9.43 -0.58
CA CYS A 282 10.04 -8.29 -0.01
C CYS A 282 9.12 -7.28 0.68
N ALA A 283 7.97 -6.94 0.09
CA ALA A 283 7.10 -5.86 0.57
C ALA A 283 6.69 -5.99 2.06
N PRO A 284 6.28 -7.17 2.58
CA PRO A 284 5.93 -7.30 4.01
C PRO A 284 7.11 -7.19 4.97
N ARG A 285 8.35 -7.29 4.45
CA ARG A 285 9.60 -7.21 5.20
C ARG A 285 10.27 -5.84 5.09
N MET A 286 9.63 -4.91 4.38
CA MET A 286 10.12 -3.54 4.30
C MET A 286 9.77 -2.79 5.57
N GLU A 287 10.76 -2.10 6.11
CA GLU A 287 10.56 -1.16 7.19
C GLU A 287 10.24 0.22 6.59
N ASP A 288 9.20 0.84 7.13
CA ASP A 288 8.88 2.21 6.77
C ASP A 288 9.88 3.14 7.46
N TYR A 289 10.65 3.89 6.67
CA TYR A 289 11.62 4.83 7.18
C TYR A 289 10.98 6.14 7.68
N LEU A 290 9.70 6.39 7.34
CA LEU A 290 8.96 7.52 7.90
C LEU A 290 8.48 7.19 9.31
N PRO A 291 8.73 8.07 10.30
CA PRO A 291 8.13 7.95 11.62
C PRO A 291 6.61 7.82 11.53
N GLU A 292 6.05 6.94 12.37
CA GLU A 292 4.62 6.66 12.38
C GLU A 292 3.76 7.93 12.57
N SER A 293 4.25 8.88 13.38
CA SER A 293 3.59 10.17 13.58
C SER A 293 3.44 10.97 12.28
N ILE A 294 4.47 11.01 11.44
CA ILE A 294 4.42 11.72 10.14
C ILE A 294 3.47 11.00 9.20
N ARG A 295 3.58 9.67 9.12
CA ARG A 295 2.76 8.83 8.26
C ARG A 295 1.27 8.97 8.57
N LEU A 296 0.89 8.90 9.84
CA LEU A 296 -0.51 9.02 10.28
C LEU A 296 -1.05 10.44 10.07
N ASN A 297 -0.26 11.48 10.40
CA ASN A 297 -0.67 12.87 10.23
C ASN A 297 -0.93 13.23 8.76
N LEU A 298 -0.10 12.69 7.85
CA LEU A 298 -0.22 12.92 6.40
C LEU A 298 -1.10 11.89 5.70
N LYS A 299 -1.71 10.95 6.44
CA LYS A 299 -2.55 9.86 5.92
C LYS A 299 -1.85 9.05 4.81
N LEU A 300 -0.56 8.78 4.99
CA LEU A 300 0.25 8.06 4.04
C LEU A 300 0.11 6.55 4.22
N MET A 301 -0.02 5.84 3.10
CA MET A 301 0.03 4.38 3.04
C MET A 301 1.41 3.89 3.54
N ASP A 302 1.45 2.76 4.24
CA ASP A 302 2.71 2.10 4.63
C ASP A 302 3.58 1.77 3.40
N LEU A 303 4.89 1.95 3.49
CA LEU A 303 5.81 1.76 2.36
C LEU A 303 5.71 0.37 1.72
N GLY A 304 5.68 -0.69 2.53
CA GLY A 304 5.57 -2.05 2.02
C GLY A 304 4.26 -2.27 1.28
N VAL A 305 3.17 -1.74 1.83
CA VAL A 305 1.85 -1.80 1.18
C VAL A 305 1.83 -1.00 -0.12
N ALA A 306 2.42 0.21 -0.14
CA ALA A 306 2.50 1.04 -1.34
C ALA A 306 3.29 0.36 -2.45
N LEU A 307 4.40 -0.29 -2.14
CA LEU A 307 5.18 -1.05 -3.11
C LEU A 307 4.41 -2.28 -3.62
N TYR A 308 3.63 -2.95 -2.77
CA TYR A 308 2.77 -4.02 -3.27
C TYR A 308 1.70 -3.50 -4.24
N GLN A 309 0.97 -2.45 -3.83
CA GLN A 309 -0.17 -1.90 -4.56
C GLN A 309 0.23 -1.19 -5.85
N VAL A 310 1.43 -0.60 -5.94
CA VAL A 310 1.92 -0.04 -7.21
C VAL A 310 2.18 -1.14 -8.24
N HIS A 311 2.60 -2.34 -7.83
CA HIS A 311 2.82 -3.44 -8.77
C HIS A 311 1.54 -4.22 -9.06
N PHE A 312 0.74 -4.51 -8.04
CA PHE A 312 -0.45 -5.35 -8.11
C PHE A 312 -1.60 -4.70 -7.33
N PRO A 313 -2.28 -3.71 -7.93
CA PRO A 313 -3.32 -2.96 -7.24
C PRO A 313 -4.63 -3.73 -7.06
N ASP A 314 -5.20 -3.64 -5.87
CA ASP A 314 -6.55 -4.16 -5.58
C ASP A 314 -7.67 -3.26 -6.09
N SER A 315 -7.38 -2.00 -6.40
CA SER A 315 -8.34 -1.04 -6.96
C SER A 315 -7.62 0.18 -7.51
N GLN A 316 -8.34 1.02 -8.27
CA GLN A 316 -7.78 2.28 -8.74
C GLN A 316 -7.44 3.23 -7.58
N ASP A 317 -8.25 3.25 -6.51
CA ASP A 317 -8.02 4.09 -5.33
C ASP A 317 -6.75 3.68 -4.58
N THR A 318 -6.54 2.38 -4.37
CA THR A 318 -5.31 1.89 -3.71
C THR A 318 -4.08 2.12 -4.58
N LEU A 319 -4.20 2.02 -5.90
CA LEU A 319 -3.13 2.40 -6.84
C LEU A 319 -2.77 3.88 -6.71
N ASP A 320 -3.77 4.76 -6.68
CA ASP A 320 -3.55 6.20 -6.60
C ASP A 320 -2.90 6.60 -5.26
N GLN A 321 -3.32 5.98 -4.15
CA GLN A 321 -2.69 6.16 -2.84
C GLN A 321 -1.25 5.65 -2.81
N ALA A 322 -0.97 4.50 -3.43
CA ALA A 322 0.38 3.95 -3.54
C ALA A 322 1.30 4.87 -4.34
N ARG A 323 0.82 5.36 -5.50
CA ARG A 323 1.56 6.33 -6.31
C ARG A 323 1.80 7.63 -5.56
N TRP A 324 0.80 8.13 -4.83
CA TRP A 324 0.94 9.31 -4.00
C TRP A 324 2.02 9.13 -2.92
N ARG A 325 2.01 7.98 -2.23
CA ARG A 325 3.02 7.65 -1.24
C ARG A 325 4.44 7.67 -1.84
N LEU A 326 4.64 7.00 -2.96
CA LEU A 326 5.96 6.90 -3.60
C LEU A 326 6.44 8.24 -4.18
N ALA A 327 5.53 9.06 -4.73
CA ALA A 327 5.84 10.40 -5.19
C ALA A 327 6.18 11.34 -4.02
N PHE A 328 5.45 11.23 -2.90
CA PHE A 328 5.78 11.96 -1.68
C PHE A 328 7.18 11.62 -1.21
N ASP A 329 7.50 10.32 -1.14
CA ASP A 329 8.79 9.80 -0.71
C ASP A 329 9.95 10.38 -1.55
N GLU A 330 9.82 10.38 -2.88
CA GLU A 330 10.83 10.94 -3.79
C GLU A 330 11.10 12.44 -3.51
N ILE A 331 10.05 13.26 -3.45
CA ILE A 331 10.19 14.69 -3.20
C ILE A 331 10.68 14.96 -1.77
N PHE A 332 10.18 14.22 -0.78
CA PHE A 332 10.57 14.37 0.62
C PHE A 332 12.05 14.06 0.81
N LEU A 333 12.55 12.96 0.26
CA LEU A 333 13.96 12.58 0.35
C LEU A 333 14.87 13.59 -0.36
N LEU A 334 14.45 14.12 -1.52
CA LEU A 334 15.16 15.18 -2.22
C LEU A 334 15.25 16.46 -1.37
N GLN A 335 14.13 16.90 -0.78
CA GLN A 335 14.09 18.07 0.09
C GLN A 335 14.93 17.87 1.36
N LEU A 336 14.89 16.67 1.95
CA LEU A 336 15.70 16.33 3.10
C LEU A 336 17.19 16.42 2.77
N GLY A 337 17.60 15.97 1.59
CA GLY A 337 18.96 16.11 1.07
C GLY A 337 19.39 17.58 0.96
N VAL A 338 18.56 18.42 0.34
CA VAL A 338 18.80 19.87 0.20
C VAL A 338 18.90 20.55 1.57
N LEU A 339 18.00 20.22 2.50
CA LEU A 339 18.02 20.76 3.85
C LEU A 339 19.26 20.34 4.63
N ARG A 340 19.69 19.08 4.49
CA ARG A 340 20.92 18.58 5.10
C ARG A 340 22.14 19.34 4.56
N GLN A 341 22.21 19.55 3.24
CA GLN A 341 23.28 20.34 2.62
C GLN A 341 23.27 21.79 3.12
N LYS A 342 22.10 22.44 3.13
CA LYS A 342 21.92 23.81 3.64
C LYS A 342 22.31 23.94 5.11
N TYR A 343 21.99 22.94 5.93
CA TYR A 343 22.38 22.90 7.33
C TYR A 343 23.90 22.80 7.50
N THR A 344 24.56 21.95 6.71
CA THR A 344 26.03 21.84 6.71
C THR A 344 26.69 23.14 6.25
N TRP A 345 26.20 23.77 5.19
CA TRP A 345 26.75 25.04 4.69
C TRP A 345 26.61 26.19 5.69
N LYS A 346 25.47 26.29 6.38
CA LYS A 346 25.25 27.34 7.41
C LYS A 346 26.17 27.22 8.63
N LYS A 347 26.79 26.05 8.85
CA LYS A 347 27.78 25.85 9.93
C LYS A 347 29.17 26.33 9.55
N VAL A 348 29.45 26.48 8.26
CA VAL A 348 30.75 27.01 7.81
C VAL A 348 30.79 28.50 8.12
N GLU A 349 31.87 28.94 8.75
CA GLU A 349 32.13 30.36 8.93
C GLU A 349 32.70 30.94 7.64
N ALA A 350 32.19 32.09 7.23
CA ALA A 350 32.67 32.82 6.06
C ALA A 350 33.20 34.20 6.48
N ARG A 351 34.13 34.72 5.67
CA ARG A 351 34.59 36.10 5.80
C ARG A 351 33.40 37.05 5.66
N ARG A 352 33.27 37.97 6.61
CA ARG A 352 32.32 39.08 6.51
C ARG A 352 32.89 40.15 5.59
N PHE A 353 32.06 40.63 4.68
CA PHE A 353 32.37 41.78 3.85
C PHE A 353 31.50 42.95 4.30
N ASP A 354 32.12 43.90 4.99
CA ASP A 354 31.46 45.17 5.29
C ASP A 354 31.32 45.94 3.97
N THR A 355 30.08 46.27 3.63
CA THR A 355 29.72 47.00 2.41
C THR A 355 29.35 48.42 2.81
N PRO A 356 30.24 49.43 2.61
CA PRO A 356 29.89 50.82 2.89
C PRO A 356 28.73 51.25 1.99
N SER A 357 27.61 51.64 2.58
CA SER A 357 26.40 52.04 1.86
C SER A 357 26.67 53.18 0.86
N LEU A 358 27.56 54.10 1.22
CA LEU A 358 27.98 55.23 0.38
C LEU A 358 28.63 54.79 -0.93
N TRP A 359 29.47 53.76 -0.92
CA TRP A 359 30.14 53.28 -2.14
C TRP A 359 29.15 52.69 -3.14
N LEU A 360 28.19 51.89 -2.65
CA LEU A 360 27.18 51.27 -3.49
C LEU A 360 26.25 52.33 -4.11
N GLU A 361 25.84 53.33 -3.33
CA GLU A 361 25.04 54.46 -3.85
C GLU A 361 25.79 55.25 -4.93
N GLU A 362 27.09 55.51 -4.75
CA GLU A 362 27.92 56.15 -5.78
C GLU A 362 27.98 55.32 -7.08
N GLN A 363 28.12 54.00 -7.00
CA GLN A 363 28.13 53.15 -8.20
C GLN A 363 26.76 53.13 -8.89
N ILE A 364 25.67 53.10 -8.13
CA ILE A 364 24.31 53.15 -8.69
C ILE A 364 24.08 54.48 -9.42
N ASN A 365 24.57 55.60 -8.87
CA ASN A 365 24.41 56.93 -9.48
C ASN A 365 25.23 57.12 -10.76
N ARG A 366 26.24 56.28 -11.03
CA ARG A 366 27.01 56.30 -12.30
C ARG A 366 26.29 55.61 -13.45
N LEU A 367 25.25 54.82 -13.17
CA LEU A 367 24.51 54.13 -14.22
C LEU A 367 23.66 55.13 -15.02
N PRO A 368 23.56 54.97 -16.36
CA PRO A 368 22.76 55.85 -17.20
C PRO A 368 21.24 55.64 -17.07
N PHE A 369 20.82 54.77 -16.14
CA PHE A 369 19.42 54.41 -15.90
C PHE A 369 19.20 54.12 -14.41
N PRO A 370 17.98 54.33 -13.89
CA PRO A 370 17.65 53.98 -12.52
C PRO A 370 17.47 52.46 -12.37
N LEU A 371 17.90 51.90 -11.22
CA LEU A 371 17.58 50.53 -10.87
C LEU A 371 16.11 50.36 -10.50
N THR A 372 15.53 49.23 -10.90
CA THR A 372 14.17 48.85 -10.52
C THR A 372 14.09 48.46 -9.05
N SER A 373 12.88 48.45 -8.49
CA SER A 373 12.65 48.00 -7.10
C SER A 373 13.08 46.55 -6.87
N ALA A 374 12.95 45.67 -7.87
CA ALA A 374 13.41 44.29 -7.80
C ALA A 374 14.95 44.20 -7.78
N GLN A 375 15.65 45.00 -8.59
CA GLN A 375 17.11 45.05 -8.62
C GLN A 375 17.68 45.60 -7.31
N ARG A 376 17.07 46.66 -6.74
CA ARG A 376 17.47 47.20 -5.44
C ARG A 376 17.30 46.18 -4.31
N ARG A 377 16.16 45.49 -4.26
CA ARG A 377 15.92 44.42 -3.30
C ARG A 377 16.95 43.29 -3.40
N ALA A 378 17.29 42.88 -4.63
CA ALA A 378 18.29 41.86 -4.85
C ALA A 378 19.69 42.28 -4.33
N LEU A 379 20.08 43.54 -4.54
CA LEU A 379 21.34 44.07 -4.01
C LEU A 379 21.36 44.14 -2.48
N GLU A 380 20.27 44.60 -1.86
CA GLU A 380 20.14 44.62 -0.39
C GLU A 380 20.22 43.20 0.21
N GLU A 381 19.60 42.22 -0.44
CA GLU A 381 19.66 40.83 -0.04
C GLU A 381 21.07 40.24 -0.18
N ILE A 382 21.79 40.54 -1.28
CA ILE A 382 23.19 40.14 -1.47
C ILE A 382 24.08 40.77 -0.39
N ALA A 383 23.96 42.08 -0.15
CA ALA A 383 24.75 42.78 0.87
C ALA A 383 24.52 42.19 2.26
N ARG A 384 23.26 41.88 2.61
CA ARG A 384 22.91 41.25 3.89
C ARG A 384 23.54 39.86 4.03
N ASP A 385 23.52 39.05 2.97
CA ASP A 385 24.09 37.70 2.99
C ASP A 385 25.62 37.75 3.14
N LEU A 386 26.30 38.67 2.44
CA LEU A 386 27.76 38.87 2.54
C LEU A 386 28.23 39.39 3.91
N GLN A 387 27.38 40.14 4.62
CA GLN A 387 27.67 40.62 5.98
C GLN A 387 27.37 39.56 7.07
N SER A 388 26.62 38.50 6.74
CA SER A 388 26.10 37.54 7.72
C SER A 388 27.16 36.70 8.44
N GLY A 389 28.37 36.60 7.88
CA GLY A 389 29.43 35.70 8.36
C GLY A 389 29.19 34.23 8.05
N ARG A 390 28.21 33.93 7.19
CA ARG A 390 27.94 32.61 6.63
C ARG A 390 28.09 32.66 5.11
N PRO A 391 28.44 31.54 4.44
CA PRO A 391 28.49 31.50 2.99
C PRO A 391 27.15 31.91 2.36
N MET A 392 27.20 32.83 1.39
CA MET A 392 26.07 33.16 0.54
C MET A 392 25.97 32.13 -0.59
N ASP A 393 24.85 31.40 -0.64
CA ASP A 393 24.49 30.56 -1.79
C ASP A 393 23.14 31.02 -2.33
N ARG A 394 23.21 31.94 -3.30
CA ARG A 394 22.05 32.65 -3.85
C ARG A 394 22.05 32.52 -5.36
N LEU A 395 20.90 32.14 -5.90
CA LEU A 395 20.64 32.15 -7.34
C LEU A 395 19.93 33.47 -7.71
N LEU A 396 20.61 34.33 -8.46
CA LEU A 396 19.99 35.53 -9.04
C LEU A 396 19.22 35.15 -10.31
N GLN A 397 17.89 35.09 -10.21
CA GLN A 397 17.00 34.69 -11.30
C GLN A 397 16.16 35.86 -11.83
N GLY A 398 15.86 35.84 -13.12
CA GLY A 398 15.03 36.83 -13.81
C GLY A 398 15.05 36.65 -15.33
N ASP A 399 14.13 37.28 -16.06
CA ASP A 399 13.97 37.13 -17.51
C ASP A 399 15.11 37.76 -18.31
N VAL A 400 15.22 37.43 -19.60
CA VAL A 400 16.18 38.07 -20.52
C VAL A 400 15.88 39.58 -20.57
N GLY A 401 16.90 40.42 -20.40
CA GLY A 401 16.73 41.88 -20.35
C GLY A 401 16.34 42.47 -19.00
N SER A 402 16.08 41.66 -17.96
CA SER A 402 15.72 42.17 -16.61
C SER A 402 16.87 42.85 -15.84
N GLY A 403 18.07 42.95 -16.43
CA GLY A 403 19.22 43.61 -15.81
C GLY A 403 19.95 42.81 -14.72
N LYS A 404 19.84 41.47 -14.72
CA LYS A 404 20.60 40.58 -13.82
C LYS A 404 22.10 40.88 -13.80
N THR A 405 22.67 41.22 -14.96
CA THR A 405 24.09 41.53 -15.11
C THR A 405 24.53 42.71 -14.26
N VAL A 406 23.70 43.75 -14.17
CA VAL A 406 24.00 44.94 -13.35
C VAL A 406 23.98 44.60 -11.87
N VAL A 407 23.01 43.79 -11.43
CA VAL A 407 22.92 43.33 -10.03
C VAL A 407 24.13 42.45 -9.67
N ALA A 408 24.54 41.55 -10.57
CA ALA A 408 25.72 40.71 -10.35
C ALA A 408 27.01 41.53 -10.29
N ALA A 409 27.18 42.52 -11.18
CA ALA A 409 28.37 43.37 -11.22
C ALA A 409 28.49 44.32 -10.01
N LEU A 410 27.37 44.72 -9.41
CA LEU A 410 27.36 45.55 -8.19
C LEU A 410 27.43 44.71 -6.90
N GLY A 411 27.04 43.43 -6.96
CA GLY A 411 27.01 42.52 -5.82
C GLY A 411 28.26 41.65 -5.64
N MET A 412 29.11 41.55 -6.66
CA MET A 412 30.46 40.97 -6.62
C MET A 412 31.49 42.08 -6.41
#